data_AF-A0A382YP44-F1
#
_entry.id   AF-A0A382YP44-F1
#
_cell.length_a   1.000
_cell.length_b   1.000
_cell.length_c   1.000
_cell.angle_alpha   90.00
_cell.angle_beta   90.00
_cell.angle_gamma   90.00
#
_symmetry.space_group_name_H-M   'P 1'
#
loop_
_entity.id
_entity.type
_entity.pdbx_description
1 polymer ?
#
loop_
_entity_poly.entity_id
_entity_poly.type
_entity_poly.pdbx_seq_one_letter_code
_entity_poly.pdbx_strand_id
1 'polypeptide(L)'
;VSVLDWGVFALYFGAVVGFALWQSRKNVGVEGYFLANRRLPWGAIGLSVMATQASAITFIGTTGQAFDDGMEFIQVYLPQPLAMILL
;
A
#
# COMPACT_ATOMS: atom_id res chain seq x y z
N VAL A 1 2.04 -27.72 1.63
CA VAL A 1 3.02 -26.65 1.91
C VAL A 1 4.38 -27.18 1.50
N SER A 2 4.91 -26.65 0.41
CA SER A 2 6.19 -27.05 -0.17
C SER A 2 7.35 -26.27 0.46
N VAL A 3 8.56 -26.81 0.45
CA VAL A 3 9.80 -26.09 0.84
C VAL A 3 9.96 -24.80 0.03
N LEU A 4 9.47 -24.80 -1.22
CA LEU A 4 9.48 -23.64 -2.10
C LEU A 4 8.58 -22.52 -1.59
N ASP A 5 7.43 -22.84 -0.98
CA ASP A 5 6.52 -21.84 -0.39
C ASP A 5 7.19 -21.10 0.77
N TRP A 6 7.88 -21.84 1.64
CA TRP A 6 8.66 -21.29 2.75
C TRP A 6 9.84 -20.45 2.27
N GLY A 7 10.51 -20.87 1.19
CA GLY A 7 11.58 -20.11 0.55
C GLY A 7 11.10 -18.75 0.05
N VAL A 8 9.97 -18.72 -0.67
CA VAL A 8 9.36 -17.47 -1.16
C VAL A 8 8.90 -16.58 0.00
N PHE A 9 8.29 -17.17 1.03
CA PHE A 9 7.86 -16.45 2.23
C PHE A 9 9.04 -15.75 2.93
N ALA A 10 10.11 -16.49 3.21
CA ALA A 10 11.30 -15.96 3.86
C ALA A 10 11.98 -14.88 3.00
N LEU A 11 12.05 -15.08 1.67
CA LEU A 11 12.61 -14.09 0.75
C LEU A 11 11.80 -12.79 0.73
N TYR A 12 10.47 -12.87 0.67
CA TYR A 12 9.59 -11.72 0.69
C TYR A 12 9.77 -10.90 1.98
N PHE A 13 9.70 -11.55 3.14
CA PHE A 13 9.88 -10.88 4.43
C PHE A 13 11.29 -10.29 4.57
N GLY A 14 12.32 -11.06 4.18
CA GLY A 14 13.70 -10.60 4.18
C GLY A 14 13.92 -9.37 3.30
N ALA A 15 13.31 -9.34 2.11
CA ALA A 15 13.39 -8.21 1.19
C ALA A 15 12.69 -6.96 1.77
N VAL A 16 11.49 -7.11 2.34
CA VAL A 16 10.74 -6.00 2.95
C VAL A 16 11.53 -5.39 4.12
N VAL A 17 12.02 -6.22 5.04
CA VAL A 17 12.81 -5.76 6.19
C VAL A 17 14.13 -5.13 5.73
N GLY A 18 14.83 -5.76 4.78
CA GLY A 18 16.07 -5.24 4.22
C GLY A 18 15.88 -3.88 3.57
N PHE A 19 14.82 -3.71 2.78
CA PHE A 19 14.46 -2.44 2.16
C PHE A 19 14.12 -1.37 3.20
N ALA A 20 13.31 -1.70 4.21
CA ALA A 20 12.93 -0.78 5.28
C ALA A 20 14.16 -0.29 6.08
N LEU A 21 15.10 -1.19 6.41
CA LEU A 21 16.34 -0.85 7.10
C LEU A 21 17.27 0.02 6.24
N TRP A 22 17.39 -0.28 4.94
CA TRP A 22 18.18 0.52 4.01
C TRP A 22 17.61 1.94 3.84
N GLN A 23 16.29 2.07 3.71
CA GLN A 23 15.62 3.35 3.57
C GLN A 23 15.67 4.17 4.88
N SER A 24 15.54 3.51 6.03
CA SER A 24 15.65 4.14 7.36
C SER A 24 17.00 4.84 7.57
N ARG A 25 18.10 4.24 7.06
CA ARG A 25 19.45 4.84 7.14
C ARG A 25 19.64 6.11 6.29
N LYS A 26 18.77 6.35 5.30
CA LYS A 26 18.86 7.54 4.42
C LYS A 26 18.10 8.76 4.94
N ASN A 27 17.19 8.59 5.90
CA ASN A 27 16.34 9.65 6.41
C ASN A 27 16.91 10.25 7.71
N VAL A 28 18.10 10.84 7.64
CA VAL A 28 18.74 11.51 8.79
C VAL A 28 18.24 12.96 8.87
N GLY A 29 17.26 13.22 9.74
CA GLY A 29 16.77 14.57 10.03
C GLY A 29 15.24 14.68 10.02
N VAL A 30 14.70 15.42 10.99
CA VAL A 30 13.26 15.62 11.21
C VAL A 30 12.59 16.28 9.98
N GLU A 31 13.28 17.17 9.27
CA GLU A 31 12.81 17.71 7.98
C GLU A 31 12.70 16.67 6.84
N GLY A 32 13.58 15.67 6.79
CA GLY A 32 13.50 14.62 5.76
C GLY A 32 12.34 13.66 5.98
N TYR A 33 12.00 13.42 7.25
CA TYR A 33 10.95 12.49 7.67
C TYR A 33 9.55 13.15 7.66
N PHE A 34 9.45 14.44 8.01
CA PHE A 34 8.17 15.16 8.08
C PHE A 34 7.89 16.09 6.89
N LEU A 35 8.91 16.72 6.31
CA LEU A 35 8.70 17.71 5.24
C LEU A 35 8.72 17.09 3.84
N ALA A 36 9.30 15.89 3.66
CA ALA A 36 9.50 15.24 2.36
C ALA A 36 9.86 16.26 1.24
N ASN A 37 10.72 17.20 1.61
CA ASN A 37 11.21 18.30 0.79
C ASN A 37 10.14 19.17 0.09
N ARG A 38 8.91 19.30 0.63
CA ARG A 38 7.79 20.13 0.10
C ARG A 38 7.45 19.91 -1.39
N ARG A 39 7.93 18.82 -1.98
CA ARG A 39 7.84 18.52 -3.42
C ARG A 39 7.44 17.07 -3.67
N LEU A 40 6.70 16.46 -2.74
CA LEU A 40 6.07 15.18 -3.03
C LEU A 40 5.11 15.39 -4.21
N PRO A 41 5.31 14.73 -5.35
CA PRO A 41 4.37 14.82 -6.45
C PRO A 41 3.03 14.28 -5.98
N TRP A 42 1.93 14.91 -6.43
CA TRP A 42 0.56 14.53 -6.07
C TRP A 42 0.29 13.02 -6.27
N GLY A 43 0.92 12.40 -7.28
CA GLY A 43 0.83 10.96 -7.51
C GLY A 43 1.46 10.11 -6.40
N ALA A 44 2.57 10.54 -5.79
CA ALA A 44 3.18 9.83 -4.65
C ALA A 44 2.31 9.93 -3.38
N ILE A 45 1.66 11.07 -3.18
CA ILE A 45 0.69 11.26 -2.08
C ILE A 45 -0.51 10.34 -2.31
N GLY A 46 -1.10 10.35 -3.51
CA GLY A 46 -2.23 9.49 -3.86
C GLY A 46 -1.92 8.00 -3.72
N LEU A 47 -0.74 7.57 -4.18
CA LEU A 47 -0.28 6.18 -4.00
C LEU A 47 -0.12 5.80 -2.53
N SER A 48 0.43 6.69 -1.69
CA SER A 48 0.60 6.43 -0.26
C SER A 48 -0.73 6.27 0.47
N VAL A 49 -1.72 7.11 0.14
CA VAL A 49 -3.06 7.04 0.74
C VAL A 49 -3.77 5.76 0.29
N MET A 50 -3.67 5.39 -0.99
CA MET A 50 -4.21 4.13 -1.50
C MET A 50 -3.55 2.91 -0.84
N ALA A 51 -2.23 2.93 -0.69
CA ALA A 51 -1.49 1.87 -0.03
C ALA A 51 -1.91 1.71 1.45
N THR A 52 -2.28 2.80 2.12
CA THR A 52 -2.74 2.77 3.52
C THR A 52 -4.17 2.24 3.64
N GLN A 53 -5.03 2.52 2.66
CA GLN A 53 -6.41 2.00 2.63
C GLN A 53 -6.47 0.51 2.25
N ALA A 54 -5.46 0.01 1.55
CA ALA A 54 -5.37 -1.40 1.22
C ALA A 54 -5.09 -2.23 2.49
N SER A 55 -6.13 -2.92 2.98
CA SER A 55 -6.02 -3.82 4.13
C SER A 55 -6.27 -5.28 3.71
N ALA A 56 -5.71 -6.23 4.45
CA ALA A 56 -6.00 -7.65 4.25
C ALA A 56 -7.50 -7.96 4.41
N ILE A 57 -8.20 -7.22 5.28
CA ILE A 57 -9.64 -7.32 5.49
C ILE A 57 -10.39 -6.87 4.23
N THR A 58 -9.97 -5.75 3.63
CA THR A 58 -10.55 -5.28 2.37
C THR A 58 -10.33 -6.28 1.26
N PHE A 59 -9.14 -6.87 1.14
CA PHE A 59 -8.84 -7.84 0.09
C PHE A 59 -9.73 -9.08 0.20
N ILE A 60 -9.82 -9.68 1.39
CA ILE A 60 -10.67 -10.86 1.61
C ILE A 60 -12.15 -10.48 1.52
N GLY A 61 -12.56 -9.40 2.17
CA GLY A 61 -13.95 -8.95 2.25
C GLY A 61 -14.53 -8.55 0.90
N THR A 62 -13.78 -7.81 0.07
CA THR A 62 -14.24 -7.45 -1.29
C THR A 62 -14.32 -8.67 -2.20
N THR A 63 -13.41 -9.65 -2.10
CA THR A 63 -13.53 -10.89 -2.87
C THR A 63 -14.69 -11.78 -2.41
N GLY A 64 -14.98 -11.83 -1.11
CA GLY A 64 -16.14 -12.52 -0.57
C GLY A 64 -17.45 -11.85 -0.99
N GLN A 65 -17.53 -10.53 -0.85
CA GLN A 65 -18.67 -9.75 -1.32
C GLN A 65 -18.85 -9.85 -2.84
N ALA A 66 -17.76 -9.89 -3.61
CA ALA A 66 -17.83 -10.09 -5.06
C ALA A 66 -18.40 -11.45 -5.45
N PHE A 67 -18.19 -12.47 -4.61
CA PHE A 67 -18.72 -13.81 -4.82
C PHE A 67 -20.22 -13.88 -4.49
N ASP A 68 -20.66 -13.20 -3.42
CA ASP A 68 -22.05 -13.24 -2.94
C ASP A 68 -22.96 -12.19 -3.64
N ASP A 69 -22.55 -10.93 -3.66
CA ASP A 69 -23.35 -9.77 -4.12
C ASP A 69 -22.83 -9.14 -5.43
N GLY A 70 -21.75 -9.65 -6.01
CA GLY A 70 -21.19 -9.17 -7.27
C GLY A 70 -20.29 -7.92 -7.15
N MET A 71 -19.97 -7.30 -8.29
CA MET A 71 -18.94 -6.25 -8.37
C MET A 71 -19.40 -4.83 -7.99
N GLU A 72 -20.42 -4.68 -7.16
CA GLU A 72 -20.98 -3.37 -6.79
C GLU A 72 -19.96 -2.48 -6.07
N PHE A 73 -19.03 -3.08 -5.32
CA PHE A 73 -17.93 -2.38 -4.66
C PHE A 73 -17.07 -1.53 -5.62
N ILE A 74 -16.98 -1.88 -6.91
CA ILE A 74 -16.21 -1.13 -7.91
C ILE A 74 -16.72 0.31 -8.03
N GLN A 75 -18.03 0.53 -7.88
CA GLN A 75 -18.63 1.86 -8.01
C GLN A 75 -18.14 2.83 -6.93
N VAL A 76 -17.72 2.31 -5.77
CA VAL A 76 -17.21 3.12 -4.65
C VAL A 76 -15.69 3.22 -4.68
N TYR A 77 -14.99 2.13 -5.03
CA TYR A 77 -13.52 2.10 -5.01
C TYR A 77 -12.87 2.79 -6.22
N LEU A 78 -13.51 2.81 -7.40
CA LEU A 78 -12.95 3.43 -8.60
C LEU A 78 -12.94 4.97 -8.56
N PRO A 79 -13.97 5.65 -8.01
CA PRO A 79 -13.97 7.11 -7.85
C PRO A 79 -13.11 7.62 -6.69
N GLN A 80 -12.82 6.78 -5.70
CA GLN A 80 -12.12 7.17 -4.48
C GLN A 80 -10.74 7.86 -4.73
N PRO A 81 -9.88 7.39 -5.68
CA PRO A 81 -8.66 8.11 -6.04
C PRO A 81 -8.91 9.46 -6.70
N LEU A 82 -9.98 9.57 -7.50
CA LEU A 82 -10.34 10.82 -8.16
C LEU A 82 -10.81 11.87 -7.14
N ALA A 83 -11.60 11.47 -6.15
CA ALA A 83 -12.03 12.34 -5.06
C ALA A 83 -10.86 12.90 -4.25
N MET A 84 -9.80 12.10 -4.05
CA MET A 84 -8.59 12.50 -3.32
C MET A 84 -7.70 13.47 -4.11
N ILE A 85 -7.82 13.54 -5.43
CA ILE A 85 -7.09 14.51 -6.27
C ILE A 85 -7.79 15.87 -6.26
N LEU A 86 -9.11 15.90 -6.06
CA LEU A 86 -9.94 17.10 -6.09
C LEU A 86 -10.01 17.86 -4.75
N LEU A 87 -9.68 17.21 -3.63
CA LEU A 87 -9.63 17.77 -2.28
C LEU A 87 -8.23 18.28 -1.92
#